data_AF-A0AAW2M5T6-F1
#
_entry.id   AF-A0AAW2M5T6-F1
#
_cell.length_a   1.000
_cell.length_b   1.000
_cell.length_c   1.000
_cell.angle_alpha   90.00
_cell.angle_beta   90.00
_cell.angle_gamma   90.00
#
_symmetry.space_group_name_H-M   'P 1'
#
loop_
_entity.id
_entity.type
_entity.pdbx_description
1 polymer ?
#
loop_
_entity_poly.entity_id
_entity_poly.type
_entity_poly.pdbx_seq_one_letter_code
_entity_poly.pdbx_strand_id
1 'polypeptide(L)'
;MPRRRGVLAAPSVAGNPGRHQRLLRAALFSTTTNKGSSARSHWFSCTGIAAQAVAGTILFSVATTALVEEVHAKEPVQSKFRPNDVILYQYEACPFCNKVKAFLDYYDIPYKVVEVNPISKKEIKWSDYKKVPILMVDGEQMVDSSDIIDKLTRKIHPSGAIDSAAEDEEKKWRGWVDSHLVHVLSPNIYRSTSEALESFDYITRHGNFSFTERIAAKYAGAAAMYFVSRNLKKKYNITDERAALYEAAETWVDALKGRDFLGLYATSQVEQKPNLADLAVYGVLRPIRYLKSGRDMVENTRIGDWYSRMEAAAENMCFEGMGFGPFAICSMQDYSHMGSAFGVEDGFCLQELQHLDQQRREVHPFVDCYSNLASSSFSCFGSLPVEILQSLSSDLEKQRVELDWFLQLENKRLRRSILQEGTRQQAALMQRYESSIKTLMLQKDQELAIARNKTRELHDFLKMAETEARAWEKAATEKEAIVSDLNNRLNQAKEKDYLFPHAGAHQAYNNMSFCDSSSGSSSSTGEKKGEEPSKKMACKSCQARTLCVVFFPCRHLCCCNSCEALLGHCPVCETVKEASLEVFLV
;
A
#
# COMPACT_ATOMS: atom_id res chain seq x y z
N MET A 1 36.07 42.83 49.47
CA MET A 1 35.66 42.06 50.67
C MET A 1 34.87 40.83 50.23
N PRO A 2 34.89 39.68 50.97
CA PRO A 2 35.31 38.42 50.32
C PRO A 2 34.60 37.09 50.73
N ARG A 3 34.87 36.01 49.95
CA ARG A 3 34.87 34.54 50.33
C ARG A 3 33.51 33.92 50.78
N ARG A 4 33.21 32.62 50.66
CA ARG A 4 33.95 31.31 50.69
C ARG A 4 33.21 30.25 49.82
N ARG A 5 33.53 28.94 49.76
CA ARG A 5 34.76 28.14 49.46
C ARG A 5 34.42 26.63 49.64
N GLY A 6 34.91 25.72 48.76
CA GLY A 6 34.89 24.24 48.94
C GLY A 6 33.87 23.50 48.04
N VAL A 7 34.12 22.46 47.23
CA VAL A 7 35.17 21.41 47.01
C VAL A 7 34.75 19.99 47.47
N LEU A 8 34.62 19.09 46.46
CA LEU A 8 34.84 17.63 46.39
C LEU A 8 34.69 16.73 47.63
N ALA A 9 33.95 15.61 47.49
CA ALA A 9 34.51 14.24 47.39
C ALA A 9 33.43 13.14 47.47
N ALA A 10 33.64 12.00 46.79
CA ALA A 10 32.98 10.72 47.07
C ALA A 10 33.84 9.87 48.03
N PRO A 11 33.31 8.79 48.65
CA PRO A 11 33.72 7.48 48.14
C PRO A 11 32.69 6.33 48.29
N SER A 12 32.96 5.25 47.56
CA SER A 12 32.43 3.89 47.73
C SER A 12 33.16 3.09 48.83
N VAL A 13 32.56 1.99 49.36
CA VAL A 13 33.15 0.61 49.43
C VAL A 13 32.38 -0.35 50.39
N ALA A 14 32.02 -1.52 49.84
CA ALA A 14 31.86 -2.89 50.38
C ALA A 14 31.33 -3.24 51.79
N GLY A 15 30.62 -4.38 51.87
CA GLY A 15 30.32 -5.13 53.11
C GLY A 15 29.36 -6.31 52.95
N ASN A 16 29.81 -7.44 52.41
CA ASN A 16 29.10 -8.75 52.40
C ASN A 16 29.88 -9.70 53.35
N PRO A 17 29.27 -10.66 54.08
CA PRO A 17 29.11 -12.01 53.49
C PRO A 17 27.96 -12.90 54.02
N GLY A 18 27.50 -13.82 53.15
CA GLY A 18 27.37 -15.24 53.52
C GLY A 18 25.97 -15.82 53.81
N ARG A 19 25.49 -16.68 52.89
CA ARG A 19 25.61 -18.15 53.03
C ARG A 19 25.35 -18.85 51.69
N HIS A 20 26.20 -19.81 51.31
CA HIS A 20 26.05 -20.61 50.09
C HIS A 20 25.28 -21.90 50.35
N GLN A 21 24.53 -22.37 49.34
CA GLN A 21 24.64 -23.76 48.91
C GLN A 21 24.32 -23.90 47.40
N ARG A 22 25.28 -24.46 46.66
CA ARG A 22 25.07 -25.02 45.31
C ARG A 22 24.71 -26.50 45.47
N LEU A 23 24.05 -27.10 44.48
CA LEU A 23 24.65 -28.21 43.72
C LEU A 23 23.82 -28.60 42.47
N LEU A 24 24.54 -29.05 41.45
CA LEU A 24 24.01 -29.64 40.22
C LEU A 24 23.84 -31.15 40.39
N ARG A 25 22.86 -31.77 39.71
CA ARG A 25 23.13 -32.95 38.85
C ARG A 25 21.93 -33.35 37.97
N ALA A 26 22.27 -34.10 36.92
CA ALA A 26 21.37 -34.62 35.89
C ALA A 26 21.19 -36.16 36.04
N ALA A 27 20.67 -36.80 34.98
CA ALA A 27 20.58 -38.27 34.72
C ALA A 27 19.33 -39.00 35.27
N LEU A 28 18.75 -40.03 34.62
CA LEU A 28 18.92 -40.65 33.27
C LEU A 28 17.76 -41.66 33.01
N PHE A 29 17.71 -42.26 31.80
CA PHE A 29 17.06 -43.55 31.42
C PHE A 29 15.50 -43.61 31.32
N SER A 30 14.89 -44.42 30.43
CA SER A 30 15.34 -44.94 29.11
C SER A 30 14.18 -45.51 28.25
N THR A 31 14.52 -45.91 27.03
CA THR A 31 13.69 -46.43 25.91
C THR A 31 13.22 -47.89 26.01
N THR A 32 12.15 -48.23 25.27
CA THR A 32 11.95 -49.38 24.33
C THR A 32 10.44 -49.47 24.00
N THR A 33 9.91 -49.41 22.77
CA THR A 33 10.06 -50.16 21.50
C THR A 33 9.64 -51.63 21.52
N ASN A 34 8.57 -52.00 20.78
CA ASN A 34 8.68 -53.06 19.76
C ASN A 34 7.58 -53.01 18.66
N LYS A 35 7.81 -53.77 17.58
CA LYS A 35 7.06 -53.83 16.31
C LYS A 35 6.15 -55.06 16.22
N GLY A 36 5.24 -55.02 15.23
CA GLY A 36 4.71 -56.17 14.50
C GLY A 36 3.19 -56.17 14.40
N SER A 37 2.51 -56.55 13.32
CA SER A 37 2.84 -56.84 11.91
C SER A 37 1.60 -57.51 11.31
N SER A 38 1.16 -57.08 10.13
CA SER A 38 0.41 -57.87 9.12
C SER A 38 -0.77 -58.77 9.53
N ALA A 39 -1.97 -58.50 8.99
CA ALA A 39 -2.82 -59.55 8.41
C ALA A 39 -3.83 -58.99 7.38
N ARG A 40 -3.90 -59.64 6.21
CA ARG A 40 -5.03 -59.57 5.26
C ARG A 40 -6.16 -60.49 5.71
N SER A 41 -7.41 -60.08 5.48
CA SER A 41 -8.50 -60.90 4.92
C SER A 41 -9.65 -59.93 4.62
N HIS A 42 -10.17 -59.74 3.39
CA HIS A 42 -10.74 -60.65 2.39
C HIS A 42 -12.00 -61.41 2.84
N TRP A 43 -13.04 -61.24 2.01
CA TRP A 43 -14.36 -61.87 1.99
C TRP A 43 -15.34 -61.22 3.01
N PHE A 44 -16.59 -60.91 2.64
CA PHE A 44 -17.44 -61.54 1.62
C PHE A 44 -17.99 -60.59 0.54
N SER A 45 -18.12 -61.13 -0.69
CA SER A 45 -19.19 -60.74 -1.60
C SER A 45 -20.39 -61.65 -1.38
N CYS A 46 -21.60 -61.12 -1.46
CA CYS A 46 -22.77 -61.85 -1.96
C CYS A 46 -23.79 -60.90 -2.59
N THR A 47 -23.89 -60.99 -3.91
CA THR A 47 -25.12 -60.80 -4.70
C THR A 47 -26.30 -61.57 -4.09
N GLY A 48 -27.58 -61.18 -4.24
CA GLY A 48 -28.18 -60.03 -4.92
C GLY A 48 -29.69 -60.27 -5.18
N ILE A 49 -30.36 -59.26 -5.75
CA ILE A 49 -31.62 -59.31 -6.53
C ILE A 49 -32.88 -59.94 -5.90
N ALA A 50 -33.90 -59.10 -5.65
CA ALA A 50 -35.31 -59.41 -5.93
C ALA A 50 -36.13 -58.12 -6.14
N ALA A 51 -36.96 -58.06 -7.19
CA ALA A 51 -38.02 -57.07 -7.40
C ALA A 51 -39.35 -57.62 -6.80
N GLN A 52 -40.49 -56.93 -6.67
CA GLN A 52 -41.13 -55.89 -7.49
C GLN A 52 -42.00 -54.91 -6.64
N ALA A 53 -42.66 -53.95 -7.31
CA ALA A 53 -43.37 -52.80 -6.72
C ALA A 53 -44.81 -53.06 -6.24
N VAL A 54 -45.40 -52.09 -5.51
CA VAL A 54 -46.62 -51.33 -5.89
C VAL A 54 -46.89 -50.21 -4.86
N ALA A 55 -47.33 -49.03 -5.37
CA ALA A 55 -47.98 -47.86 -4.73
C ALA A 55 -47.83 -47.58 -3.20
N GLY A 56 -47.61 -46.34 -2.74
CA GLY A 56 -47.46 -45.07 -3.45
C GLY A 56 -48.04 -43.90 -2.65
N THR A 57 -47.20 -42.98 -2.17
CA THR A 57 -47.59 -41.65 -1.66
C THR A 57 -46.39 -40.70 -1.72
N ILE A 58 -46.67 -39.41 -1.91
CA ILE A 58 -45.68 -38.41 -2.34
C ILE A 58 -44.99 -37.76 -1.13
N LEU A 59 -43.66 -37.87 -1.07
CA LEU A 59 -42.78 -36.90 -0.41
C LEU A 59 -41.53 -36.71 -1.29
N PHE A 60 -41.45 -35.55 -1.97
CA PHE A 60 -40.26 -35.17 -2.71
C PHE A 60 -39.16 -34.71 -1.75
N SER A 61 -38.38 -35.67 -1.25
CA SER A 61 -36.99 -35.37 -0.86
C SER A 61 -36.20 -35.20 -2.15
N VAL A 62 -36.03 -33.95 -2.60
CA VAL A 62 -35.01 -33.63 -3.60
C VAL A 62 -33.66 -33.82 -2.91
N ALA A 63 -33.15 -35.04 -2.96
CA ALA A 63 -31.74 -35.28 -2.80
C ALA A 63 -31.06 -34.64 -4.02
N THR A 64 -30.65 -33.37 -3.89
CA THR A 64 -29.62 -32.83 -4.76
C THR A 64 -28.40 -33.70 -4.55
N THR A 65 -28.19 -34.63 -5.49
CA THR A 65 -26.84 -35.10 -5.79
C THR A 65 -26.09 -33.85 -6.23
N ALA A 66 -25.47 -33.17 -5.28
CA ALA A 66 -24.32 -32.35 -5.55
C ALA A 66 -23.29 -33.29 -6.16
N LEU A 67 -23.31 -33.39 -7.49
CA LEU A 67 -22.09 -33.59 -8.22
C LEU A 67 -21.22 -32.39 -7.85
N VAL A 68 -20.44 -32.57 -6.78
CA VAL A 68 -19.25 -31.79 -6.57
C VAL A 68 -18.40 -32.12 -7.78
N GLU A 69 -18.50 -31.27 -8.79
CA GLU A 69 -17.56 -31.23 -9.87
C GLU A 69 -16.22 -30.88 -9.20
N GLU A 70 -15.38 -31.89 -8.97
CA GLU A 70 -14.06 -31.69 -8.39
C GLU A 70 -13.22 -30.90 -9.39
N VAL A 71 -13.33 -29.57 -9.33
CA VAL A 71 -12.43 -28.65 -10.00
C VAL A 71 -11.07 -28.78 -9.31
N HIS A 72 -10.28 -29.75 -9.78
CA HIS A 72 -8.99 -30.13 -9.22
C HIS A 72 -7.91 -29.11 -9.63
N ALA A 73 -8.07 -27.86 -9.19
CA ALA A 73 -7.18 -26.73 -9.45
C ALA A 73 -5.93 -26.73 -8.55
N LYS A 74 -5.26 -27.88 -8.41
CA LYS A 74 -3.86 -27.96 -8.01
C LYS A 74 -3.18 -28.96 -8.94
N GLU A 75 -2.20 -28.50 -9.72
CA GLU A 75 -1.43 -29.35 -10.63
C GLU A 75 -0.69 -30.43 -9.83
N PRO A 76 -1.06 -31.72 -9.94
CA PRO A 76 -0.46 -32.78 -9.13
C PRO A 76 0.78 -33.33 -9.84
N VAL A 77 1.78 -32.47 -10.07
CA VAL A 77 3.01 -32.87 -10.79
C VAL A 77 4.07 -33.45 -9.85
N GLN A 78 4.63 -34.57 -10.30
CA GLN A 78 5.61 -35.36 -9.57
C GLN A 78 7.02 -34.75 -9.69
N SER A 79 7.95 -35.23 -8.86
CA SER A 79 9.27 -34.65 -8.61
C SER A 79 9.23 -33.21 -8.05
N LYS A 80 8.81 -33.12 -6.79
CA LYS A 80 8.80 -31.92 -5.93
C LYS A 80 10.06 -31.05 -6.07
N PHE A 81 10.02 -30.02 -6.92
CA PHE A 81 10.79 -28.80 -6.68
C PHE A 81 10.17 -28.07 -5.48
N ARG A 82 10.53 -28.53 -4.28
CA ARG A 82 10.19 -27.86 -3.01
C ARG A 82 11.47 -27.23 -2.47
N PRO A 83 11.79 -25.99 -2.87
CA PRO A 83 12.86 -25.23 -2.24
C PRO A 83 12.63 -25.15 -0.72
N ASN A 84 13.72 -25.22 0.05
CA ASN A 84 13.64 -25.26 1.51
C ASN A 84 13.44 -23.86 2.10
N ASP A 85 13.98 -22.84 1.42
CA ASP A 85 13.79 -21.45 1.80
C ASP A 85 13.52 -20.58 0.56
N VAL A 86 12.33 -19.98 0.52
CA VAL A 86 11.92 -19.00 -0.49
C VAL A 86 11.57 -17.70 0.22
N ILE A 87 12.26 -16.62 -0.13
CA ILE A 87 12.03 -15.29 0.45
C ILE A 87 11.76 -14.28 -0.66
N LEU A 88 10.55 -13.71 -0.67
CA LEU A 88 10.11 -12.68 -1.61
C LEU A 88 10.24 -11.30 -0.96
N TYR A 89 11.16 -10.48 -1.48
CA TYR A 89 11.27 -9.07 -1.14
C TYR A 89 10.40 -8.25 -2.09
N GLN A 90 9.39 -7.58 -1.57
CA GLN A 90 8.33 -6.95 -2.37
C GLN A 90 7.86 -5.60 -1.82
N TYR A 91 6.96 -4.97 -2.59
CA TYR A 91 5.94 -4.07 -2.06
C TYR A 91 4.55 -4.71 -2.31
N GLU A 92 3.69 -4.81 -1.30
CA GLU A 92 2.40 -5.50 -1.40
C GLU A 92 1.46 -4.88 -2.46
N ALA A 93 1.54 -3.57 -2.69
CA ALA A 93 0.74 -2.89 -3.70
C ALA A 93 1.38 -2.88 -5.12
N CYS A 94 2.53 -3.53 -5.33
CA CYS A 94 3.25 -3.46 -6.60
C CYS A 94 2.76 -4.54 -7.59
N PRO A 95 2.40 -4.17 -8.85
CA PRO A 95 1.92 -5.12 -9.85
C PRO A 95 2.99 -6.18 -10.20
N PHE A 96 4.26 -5.77 -10.32
CA PHE A 96 5.36 -6.70 -10.61
C PHE A 96 5.62 -7.70 -9.48
N CYS A 97 5.38 -7.32 -8.22
CA CYS A 97 5.48 -8.23 -7.08
C CYS A 97 4.30 -9.21 -7.05
N ASN A 98 3.08 -8.72 -7.29
CA ASN A 98 1.89 -9.55 -7.31
C ASN A 98 1.84 -10.53 -8.49
N LYS A 99 2.51 -10.21 -9.62
CA LYS A 99 2.77 -11.18 -10.70
C LYS A 99 3.57 -12.40 -10.22
N VAL A 100 4.64 -12.19 -9.43
CA VAL A 100 5.41 -13.29 -8.81
C VAL A 100 4.60 -13.97 -7.71
N LYS A 101 3.84 -13.21 -6.92
CA LYS A 101 2.95 -13.72 -5.86
C LYS A 101 1.91 -14.69 -6.43
N ALA A 102 1.19 -14.29 -7.49
CA ALA A 102 0.21 -15.12 -8.18
C ALA A 102 0.81 -16.43 -8.72
N PHE A 103 2.03 -16.39 -9.25
CA PHE A 103 2.75 -17.59 -9.67
C PHE A 103 3.03 -18.53 -8.48
N LEU A 104 3.59 -18.00 -7.38
CA LEU A 104 3.93 -18.81 -6.21
C LEU A 104 2.69 -19.41 -5.52
N ASP A 105 1.62 -18.62 -5.44
CA ASP A 105 0.32 -19.03 -4.90
C ASP A 105 -0.29 -20.17 -5.75
N TYR A 106 -0.33 -20.01 -7.08
CA TYR A 106 -0.88 -21.02 -8.01
C TYR A 106 -0.13 -22.36 -7.99
N TYR A 107 1.20 -22.33 -7.88
CA TYR A 107 2.03 -23.54 -7.79
C TYR A 107 2.15 -24.12 -6.37
N ASP A 108 1.41 -23.58 -5.38
CA ASP A 108 1.42 -24.02 -3.97
C ASP A 108 2.85 -24.05 -3.37
N ILE A 109 3.68 -23.08 -3.77
CA ILE A 109 5.08 -22.95 -3.33
C ILE A 109 5.09 -22.10 -2.06
N PRO A 110 5.49 -22.61 -0.89
CA PRO A 110 5.54 -21.82 0.33
C PRO A 110 6.68 -20.79 0.28
N TYR A 111 6.37 -19.51 0.51
CA TYR A 111 7.35 -18.42 0.57
C TYR A 111 7.14 -17.53 1.81
N LYS A 112 8.24 -16.88 2.23
CA LYS A 112 8.25 -15.82 3.26
C LYS A 112 8.23 -14.47 2.57
N VAL A 113 7.38 -13.56 3.01
CA VAL A 113 7.34 -12.17 2.51
C VAL A 113 8.21 -11.27 3.38
N VAL A 114 9.08 -10.48 2.73
CA VAL A 114 9.79 -9.36 3.35
C VAL A 114 9.35 -8.08 2.68
N GLU A 115 8.48 -7.34 3.36
CA GLU A 115 7.98 -6.06 2.86
C GLU A 115 9.05 -4.98 2.96
N VAL A 116 9.53 -4.50 1.81
CA VAL A 116 10.62 -3.52 1.72
C VAL A 116 10.08 -2.13 2.02
N ASN A 117 10.79 -1.32 2.81
CA ASN A 117 10.40 0.07 3.05
C ASN A 117 10.69 0.92 1.78
N PRO A 118 9.70 1.55 1.12
CA PRO A 118 9.92 2.20 -0.18
C PRO A 118 10.89 3.40 -0.14
N ILE A 119 11.02 4.05 1.03
CA ILE A 119 11.85 5.25 1.23
C ILE A 119 13.30 4.85 1.53
N SER A 120 13.50 3.98 2.51
CA SER A 120 14.82 3.66 3.08
C SER A 120 15.47 2.39 2.51
N LYS A 121 14.66 1.51 1.89
CA LYS A 121 15.07 0.27 1.20
C LYS A 121 16.10 -0.57 1.98
N LYS A 122 16.01 -0.59 3.31
CA LYS A 122 17.02 -1.18 4.21
C LYS A 122 17.12 -2.69 4.00
N GLU A 123 15.99 -3.31 3.72
CA GLU A 123 15.77 -4.75 3.60
C GLU A 123 16.48 -5.37 2.39
N ILE A 124 16.77 -4.55 1.34
CA ILE A 124 17.45 -4.96 0.10
C ILE A 124 18.82 -4.31 -0.08
N LYS A 125 19.40 -3.71 0.97
CA LYS A 125 20.71 -3.04 0.87
C LYS A 125 21.84 -3.97 0.44
N TRP A 126 21.76 -5.24 0.79
CA TRP A 126 22.74 -6.30 0.51
C TRP A 126 22.82 -6.71 -0.97
N SER A 127 21.79 -6.44 -1.78
CA SER A 127 21.82 -6.74 -3.21
C SER A 127 22.16 -5.50 -4.03
N ASP A 128 22.93 -5.64 -5.09
CA ASP A 128 23.17 -4.55 -6.06
C ASP A 128 21.89 -4.13 -6.81
N TYR A 129 20.90 -5.03 -6.93
CA TYR A 129 19.62 -4.72 -7.56
C TYR A 129 18.71 -3.93 -6.60
N LYS A 130 18.41 -2.66 -6.93
CA LYS A 130 17.67 -1.73 -6.04
C LYS A 130 16.17 -1.57 -6.37
N LYS A 131 15.60 -2.55 -7.09
CA LYS A 131 14.17 -2.66 -7.44
C LYS A 131 13.58 -3.95 -6.84
N VAL A 132 12.26 -4.04 -6.78
CA VAL A 132 11.50 -5.24 -6.38
C VAL A 132 10.61 -5.71 -7.55
N PRO A 133 10.22 -7.00 -7.63
CA PRO A 133 10.52 -8.09 -6.70
C PRO A 133 11.99 -8.54 -6.76
N ILE A 134 12.47 -9.08 -5.63
CA ILE A 134 13.66 -9.92 -5.55
C ILE A 134 13.23 -11.22 -4.87
N LEU A 135 13.56 -12.36 -5.47
CA LEU A 135 13.26 -13.67 -4.90
C LEU A 135 14.57 -14.38 -4.54
N MET A 136 14.72 -14.76 -3.28
CA MET A 136 15.77 -15.67 -2.84
C MET A 136 15.22 -17.09 -2.84
N VAL A 137 15.93 -18.04 -3.47
CA VAL A 137 15.54 -19.46 -3.54
C VAL A 137 16.75 -20.30 -3.15
N ASP A 138 16.72 -20.90 -1.96
CA ASP A 138 17.83 -21.69 -1.39
C ASP A 138 19.20 -20.96 -1.41
N GLY A 139 19.17 -19.63 -1.27
CA GLY A 139 20.35 -18.75 -1.32
C GLY A 139 20.72 -18.20 -2.71
N GLU A 140 20.10 -18.67 -3.79
CA GLU A 140 20.23 -18.07 -5.13
C GLU A 140 19.36 -16.80 -5.22
N GLN A 141 19.96 -15.67 -5.63
CA GLN A 141 19.19 -14.45 -5.93
C GLN A 141 18.62 -14.49 -7.34
N MET A 142 17.30 -14.30 -7.46
CA MET A 142 16.60 -14.01 -8.69
C MET A 142 16.01 -12.59 -8.67
N VAL A 143 16.07 -11.91 -9.80
CA VAL A 143 15.64 -10.52 -10.00
C VAL A 143 14.83 -10.42 -11.28
N ASP A 144 14.07 -9.32 -11.39
CA ASP A 144 13.04 -9.08 -12.40
C ASP A 144 11.85 -10.06 -12.35
N SER A 145 10.64 -9.51 -12.37
CA SER A 145 9.40 -10.28 -12.21
C SER A 145 9.15 -11.32 -13.31
N SER A 146 9.60 -11.07 -14.55
CA SER A 146 9.43 -12.00 -15.66
C SER A 146 10.55 -13.03 -15.69
N ASP A 147 11.80 -12.61 -15.46
CA ASP A 147 12.96 -13.52 -15.35
C ASP A 147 12.83 -14.50 -14.17
N ILE A 148 12.27 -14.06 -13.03
CA ILE A 148 11.96 -14.92 -11.88
C ILE A 148 11.00 -16.05 -12.31
N ILE A 149 9.91 -15.70 -13.00
CA ILE A 149 8.90 -16.67 -13.47
C ILE A 149 9.52 -17.63 -14.49
N ASP A 150 10.31 -17.15 -15.45
CA ASP A 150 10.96 -18.01 -16.45
C ASP A 150 12.03 -18.94 -15.85
N LYS A 151 12.70 -18.51 -14.78
CA LYS A 151 13.64 -19.36 -14.03
C LYS A 151 12.90 -20.42 -13.20
N LEU A 152 11.82 -20.06 -12.51
CA LEU A 152 11.03 -21.00 -11.71
C LEU A 152 10.31 -22.02 -12.58
N THR A 153 9.67 -21.59 -13.68
CA THR A 153 8.98 -22.49 -14.62
C THR A 153 9.94 -23.55 -15.16
N ARG A 154 11.16 -23.18 -15.57
CA ARG A 154 12.19 -24.14 -16.00
C ARG A 154 12.69 -25.08 -14.88
N LYS A 155 12.58 -24.69 -13.60
CA LYS A 155 12.91 -25.57 -12.46
C LYS A 155 11.76 -26.53 -12.11
N ILE A 156 10.51 -26.15 -12.37
CA ILE A 156 9.32 -26.98 -12.12
C ILE A 156 9.08 -27.96 -13.30
N HIS A 157 9.22 -27.49 -14.54
CA HIS A 157 9.02 -28.25 -15.77
C HIS A 157 10.33 -28.34 -16.58
N PRO A 158 11.35 -29.10 -16.12
CA PRO A 158 12.66 -29.19 -16.79
C PRO A 158 12.65 -29.91 -18.14
N SER A 159 11.50 -30.46 -18.57
CA SER A 159 11.30 -31.16 -19.83
C SER A 159 9.98 -30.75 -20.50
N GLY A 160 9.84 -29.46 -20.81
CA GLY A 160 8.72 -28.93 -21.59
C GLY A 160 8.99 -28.94 -23.09
N ALA A 161 8.59 -30.01 -23.78
CA ALA A 161 8.33 -29.93 -25.21
C ALA A 161 6.90 -29.38 -25.40
N ILE A 162 6.77 -28.09 -25.66
CA ILE A 162 5.50 -27.37 -25.78
C ILE A 162 5.32 -26.93 -27.25
N ASP A 163 4.08 -26.91 -27.73
CA ASP A 163 3.75 -26.35 -29.05
C ASP A 163 4.16 -24.87 -29.11
N SER A 164 5.10 -24.55 -30.01
CA SER A 164 5.68 -23.21 -30.15
C SER A 164 4.64 -22.09 -30.31
N ALA A 165 3.51 -22.38 -30.98
CA ALA A 165 2.42 -21.43 -31.16
C ALA A 165 1.71 -21.03 -29.84
N ALA A 166 1.65 -21.93 -28.85
CA ALA A 166 1.08 -21.63 -27.54
C ALA A 166 2.05 -20.81 -26.67
N GLU A 167 3.35 -21.13 -26.75
CA GLU A 167 4.41 -20.35 -26.10
C GLU A 167 4.49 -18.92 -26.66
N ASP A 168 4.34 -18.75 -27.98
CA ASP A 168 4.30 -17.44 -28.64
C ASP A 168 3.06 -16.62 -28.24
N GLU A 169 1.86 -17.23 -28.13
CA GLU A 169 0.66 -16.54 -27.62
C GLU A 169 0.83 -16.11 -26.16
N GLU A 170 1.35 -16.98 -25.28
CA GLU A 170 1.62 -16.63 -23.88
C GLU A 170 2.63 -15.48 -23.76
N LYS A 171 3.77 -15.60 -24.44
CA LYS A 171 4.87 -14.61 -24.39
C LYS A 171 4.43 -13.24 -24.91
N LYS A 172 3.60 -13.21 -25.96
CA LYS A 172 2.96 -11.98 -26.46
C LYS A 172 2.13 -11.30 -25.37
N TRP A 173 1.27 -12.04 -24.67
CA TRP A 173 0.41 -11.46 -23.63
C TRP A 173 1.18 -11.05 -22.38
N ARG A 174 2.18 -11.81 -21.95
CA ARG A 174 3.11 -11.40 -20.88
C ARG A 174 3.84 -10.10 -21.22
N GLY A 175 4.29 -9.95 -22.47
CA GLY A 175 4.87 -8.70 -22.97
C GLY A 175 3.88 -7.53 -22.99
N TRP A 176 2.62 -7.76 -23.35
CA TRP A 176 1.55 -6.75 -23.31
C TRP A 176 1.22 -6.30 -21.88
N VAL A 177 1.25 -7.20 -20.89
CA VAL A 177 1.06 -6.84 -19.47
C VAL A 177 2.10 -5.81 -19.02
N ASP A 178 3.38 -6.10 -19.25
CA ASP A 178 4.48 -5.26 -18.77
C ASP A 178 4.62 -3.94 -19.56
N SER A 179 4.26 -3.93 -20.84
CA SER A 179 4.41 -2.76 -21.74
C SER A 179 3.16 -1.87 -21.87
N HIS A 180 1.96 -2.40 -21.60
CA HIS A 180 0.71 -1.67 -21.77
C HIS A 180 -0.14 -1.67 -20.49
N LEU A 181 -0.58 -2.83 -19.99
CA LEU A 181 -1.55 -2.91 -18.89
C LEU A 181 -1.09 -2.14 -17.64
N VAL A 182 0.14 -2.37 -17.19
CA VAL A 182 0.73 -1.68 -16.01
C VAL A 182 0.76 -0.16 -16.20
N HIS A 183 0.90 0.33 -17.43
CA HIS A 183 0.95 1.76 -17.75
C HIS A 183 -0.43 2.42 -17.77
N VAL A 184 -1.51 1.66 -18.00
CA VAL A 184 -2.90 2.11 -17.89
C VAL A 184 -3.36 2.18 -16.42
N LEU A 185 -2.84 1.32 -15.53
CA LEU A 185 -3.26 1.28 -14.12
C LEU A 185 -2.91 2.56 -13.34
N SER A 186 -1.68 3.07 -13.49
CA SER A 186 -1.21 4.23 -12.70
C SER A 186 -2.04 5.51 -12.94
N PRO A 187 -2.39 5.90 -14.18
CA PRO A 187 -3.36 6.96 -14.44
C PRO A 187 -4.72 6.74 -13.77
N ASN A 188 -5.20 5.49 -13.70
CA ASN A 188 -6.54 5.16 -13.20
C ASN A 188 -6.68 5.21 -11.68
N ILE A 189 -5.70 4.67 -10.94
CA ILE A 189 -5.71 4.68 -9.47
C ILE A 189 -5.43 6.09 -8.89
N TYR A 190 -4.83 6.98 -9.69
CA TYR A 190 -4.47 8.34 -9.31
C TYR A 190 -5.20 9.42 -10.14
N ARG A 191 -6.35 9.09 -10.75
CA ARG A 191 -7.11 9.98 -11.65
C ARG A 191 -7.71 11.19 -10.94
N SER A 192 -8.22 10.99 -9.73
CA SER A 192 -8.78 12.03 -8.86
C SER A 192 -8.06 12.07 -7.52
N THR A 193 -8.16 13.19 -6.79
CA THR A 193 -7.54 13.34 -5.46
C THR A 193 -8.11 12.33 -4.44
N SER A 194 -9.39 11.97 -4.54
CA SER A 194 -10.01 10.93 -3.69
C SER A 194 -9.48 9.54 -4.00
N GLU A 195 -9.39 9.16 -5.28
CA GLU A 195 -8.86 7.85 -5.71
C GLU A 195 -7.37 7.74 -5.39
N ALA A 196 -6.62 8.85 -5.49
CA ALA A 196 -5.22 8.90 -5.09
C ALA A 196 -5.03 8.74 -3.57
N LEU A 197 -5.90 9.34 -2.75
CA LEU A 197 -5.88 9.16 -1.30
C LEU A 197 -6.31 7.75 -0.88
N GLU A 198 -7.30 7.13 -1.56
CA GLU A 198 -7.68 5.72 -1.37
C GLU A 198 -6.49 4.80 -1.66
N SER A 199 -5.85 4.98 -2.81
CA SER A 199 -4.69 4.19 -3.24
C SER A 199 -3.50 4.33 -2.30
N PHE A 200 -3.18 5.54 -1.83
CA PHE A 200 -2.11 5.75 -0.85
C PHE A 200 -2.45 5.28 0.56
N ASP A 201 -3.72 5.34 0.97
CA ASP A 201 -4.17 4.74 2.22
C ASP A 201 -4.02 3.21 2.19
N TYR A 202 -4.30 2.56 1.05
CA TYR A 202 -4.00 1.14 0.84
C TYR A 202 -2.48 0.85 0.88
N ILE A 203 -1.69 1.54 0.05
CA ILE A 203 -0.22 1.37 -0.03
C ILE A 203 0.45 1.54 1.34
N THR A 204 0.05 2.56 2.11
CA THR A 204 0.71 2.89 3.38
C THR A 204 0.15 2.16 4.60
N ARG A 205 -0.96 1.41 4.45
CA ARG A 205 -1.44 0.45 5.46
C ARG A 205 -0.81 -0.93 5.32
N HIS A 206 -0.61 -1.40 4.09
CA HIS A 206 -0.08 -2.74 3.81
C HIS A 206 1.44 -2.75 3.60
N GLY A 207 2.04 -1.61 3.26
CA GLY A 207 3.49 -1.46 3.12
C GLY A 207 4.22 -1.17 4.43
N ASN A 208 5.54 -1.44 4.43
CA ASN A 208 6.43 -1.21 5.56
C ASN A 208 6.78 0.28 5.74
N PHE A 209 5.93 1.03 6.46
CA PHE A 209 6.12 2.43 6.83
C PHE A 209 6.02 2.63 8.35
N SER A 210 6.86 3.49 8.93
CA SER A 210 6.65 3.95 10.31
C SER A 210 5.42 4.89 10.41
N PHE A 211 4.90 5.11 11.62
CA PHE A 211 3.66 5.87 11.81
C PHE A 211 3.69 7.30 11.21
N THR A 212 4.83 8.00 11.33
CA THR A 212 5.02 9.35 10.79
C THR A 212 5.24 9.33 9.27
N GLU A 213 6.06 8.40 8.78
CA GLU A 213 6.26 8.18 7.34
C GLU A 213 4.94 7.83 6.65
N ARG A 214 4.09 6.99 7.27
CA ARG A 214 2.76 6.61 6.76
C ARG A 214 1.86 7.82 6.58
N ILE A 215 1.79 8.72 7.56
CA ILE A 215 0.98 9.95 7.46
C ILE A 215 1.53 10.87 6.37
N ALA A 216 2.85 11.09 6.33
CA ALA A 216 3.48 11.93 5.32
C ALA A 216 3.30 11.36 3.90
N ALA A 217 3.61 10.07 3.70
CA ALA A 217 3.47 9.37 2.44
C ALA A 217 2.00 9.30 1.98
N LYS A 218 1.04 9.13 2.89
CA LYS A 218 -0.39 9.13 2.52
C LYS A 218 -0.81 10.44 1.84
N TYR A 219 -0.54 11.58 2.47
CA TYR A 219 -1.01 12.87 1.95
C TYR A 219 -0.08 13.46 0.87
N ALA A 220 1.23 13.50 1.13
CA ALA A 220 2.19 14.06 0.17
C ALA A 220 2.39 13.14 -1.04
N GLY A 221 2.38 11.82 -0.84
CA GLY A 221 2.47 10.84 -1.92
C GLY A 221 1.23 10.84 -2.81
N ALA A 222 0.01 10.90 -2.25
CA ALA A 222 -1.21 11.04 -3.03
C ALA A 222 -1.21 12.32 -3.88
N ALA A 223 -0.81 13.46 -3.29
CA ALA A 223 -0.69 14.72 -4.00
C ALA A 223 0.34 14.64 -5.14
N ALA A 224 1.55 14.11 -4.87
CA ALA A 224 2.59 13.95 -5.88
C ALA A 224 2.13 13.01 -7.02
N MET A 225 1.55 11.85 -6.69
CA MET A 225 1.13 10.88 -7.69
C MET A 225 -0.09 11.33 -8.51
N TYR A 226 -0.95 12.19 -7.98
CA TYR A 226 -2.01 12.85 -8.77
C TYR A 226 -1.44 13.80 -9.85
N PHE A 227 -0.28 14.42 -9.63
CA PHE A 227 0.41 15.18 -10.68
C PHE A 227 1.23 14.29 -11.61
N VAL A 228 1.87 13.25 -11.09
CA VAL A 228 2.61 12.25 -11.90
C VAL A 228 1.66 11.50 -12.83
N SER A 229 0.47 11.09 -12.37
CA SER A 229 -0.53 10.38 -13.17
C SER A 229 -0.96 11.17 -14.41
N ARG A 230 -1.16 12.49 -14.26
CA ARG A 230 -1.41 13.43 -15.36
C ARG A 230 -0.26 13.54 -16.36
N ASN A 231 0.99 13.39 -15.90
CA ASN A 231 2.16 13.34 -16.79
C ASN A 231 2.30 11.97 -17.47
N LEU A 232 2.00 10.87 -16.77
CA LEU A 232 1.97 9.52 -17.35
C LEU A 232 0.87 9.39 -18.41
N LYS A 233 -0.32 9.98 -18.16
CA LYS A 233 -1.42 10.10 -19.14
C LYS A 233 -0.94 10.70 -20.45
N LYS A 234 -0.23 11.84 -20.39
CA LYS A 234 0.38 12.47 -21.57
C LYS A 234 1.46 11.60 -22.21
N LYS A 235 2.33 10.97 -21.41
CA LYS A 235 3.44 10.13 -21.91
C LYS A 235 2.95 8.89 -22.67
N TYR A 236 1.87 8.27 -22.22
CA TYR A 236 1.28 7.08 -22.84
C TYR A 236 0.07 7.38 -23.74
N ASN A 237 -0.15 8.66 -24.07
CA ASN A 237 -1.20 9.15 -24.97
C ASN A 237 -2.63 8.67 -24.61
N ILE A 238 -2.94 8.59 -23.32
CA ILE A 238 -4.26 8.19 -22.81
C ILE A 238 -5.18 9.42 -22.82
N THR A 239 -6.32 9.35 -23.53
CA THR A 239 -7.29 10.45 -23.66
C THR A 239 -8.27 10.48 -22.48
N ASP A 240 -8.95 9.37 -22.21
CA ASP A 240 -9.72 9.09 -21.00
C ASP A 240 -9.10 7.89 -20.28
N GLU A 241 -8.79 8.09 -18.99
CA GLU A 241 -8.25 7.06 -18.13
C GLU A 241 -9.20 5.86 -18.02
N ARG A 242 -10.51 6.09 -17.87
CA ARG A 242 -11.46 5.01 -17.59
C ARG A 242 -11.80 4.20 -18.84
N ALA A 243 -12.10 4.86 -19.96
CA ALA A 243 -12.23 4.17 -21.24
C ALA A 243 -11.00 3.31 -21.58
N ALA A 244 -9.77 3.81 -21.36
CA ALA A 244 -8.56 3.04 -21.61
C ALA A 244 -8.41 1.82 -20.67
N LEU A 245 -8.91 1.89 -19.43
CA LEU A 245 -8.93 0.73 -18.53
C LEU A 245 -9.95 -0.31 -18.98
N TYR A 246 -11.14 0.12 -19.42
CA TYR A 246 -12.15 -0.78 -19.94
C TYR A 246 -11.70 -1.43 -21.26
N GLU A 247 -11.10 -0.65 -22.17
CA GLU A 247 -10.51 -1.13 -23.42
C GLU A 247 -9.41 -2.17 -23.17
N ALA A 248 -8.53 -1.95 -22.19
CA ALA A 248 -7.51 -2.92 -21.82
C ALA A 248 -8.11 -4.21 -21.23
N ALA A 249 -9.17 -4.10 -20.42
CA ALA A 249 -9.86 -5.25 -19.84
C ALA A 249 -10.63 -6.06 -20.91
N GLU A 250 -11.36 -5.42 -21.82
CA GLU A 250 -12.04 -6.07 -22.93
C GLU A 250 -11.06 -6.67 -23.95
N THR A 251 -9.94 -5.98 -24.23
CA THR A 251 -8.83 -6.53 -25.06
C THR A 251 -8.31 -7.86 -24.51
N TRP A 252 -8.24 -8.00 -23.18
CA TRP A 252 -7.88 -9.25 -22.53
C TRP A 252 -8.99 -10.30 -22.63
N VAL A 253 -10.26 -9.94 -22.37
CA VAL A 253 -11.39 -10.88 -22.49
C VAL A 253 -11.55 -11.41 -23.92
N ASP A 254 -11.40 -10.55 -24.93
CA ASP A 254 -11.45 -10.96 -26.34
C ASP A 254 -10.27 -11.87 -26.73
N ALA A 255 -9.11 -11.74 -26.07
CA ALA A 255 -7.97 -12.63 -26.25
C ALA A 255 -8.24 -14.07 -25.82
N LEU A 256 -9.10 -14.26 -24.81
CA LEU A 256 -9.53 -15.57 -24.35
C LEU A 256 -10.31 -16.31 -25.44
N LYS A 257 -10.94 -15.60 -26.40
CA LYS A 257 -11.74 -16.17 -27.51
C LYS A 257 -12.87 -17.09 -27.00
N GLY A 258 -13.46 -16.76 -25.85
CA GLY A 258 -14.50 -17.57 -25.20
C GLY A 258 -13.99 -18.78 -24.40
N ARG A 259 -12.66 -18.92 -24.20
CA ARG A 259 -12.08 -19.89 -23.26
C ARG A 259 -12.18 -19.37 -21.82
N ASP A 260 -12.23 -20.28 -20.85
CA ASP A 260 -12.23 -19.93 -19.43
C ASP A 260 -10.93 -19.26 -18.97
N PHE A 261 -9.80 -19.67 -19.55
CA PHE A 261 -8.44 -19.15 -19.38
C PHE A 261 -7.73 -19.09 -20.74
N LEU A 262 -6.63 -18.34 -20.85
CA LEU A 262 -5.79 -18.33 -22.05
C LEU A 262 -5.07 -19.69 -22.22
N GLY A 263 -4.67 -20.31 -21.12
CA GLY A 263 -4.08 -21.65 -21.08
C GLY A 263 -5.03 -22.74 -21.58
N LEU A 264 -4.51 -23.63 -22.44
CA LEU A 264 -5.13 -24.89 -22.85
C LEU A 264 -4.09 -26.00 -22.81
N TYR A 265 -4.36 -27.09 -22.10
CA TYR A 265 -3.64 -28.36 -22.29
C TYR A 265 -4.57 -29.35 -23.00
N ALA A 266 -4.34 -29.55 -24.29
CA ALA A 266 -5.20 -30.37 -25.15
C ALA A 266 -4.77 -31.84 -25.15
N THR A 267 -4.94 -32.54 -24.02
CA THR A 267 -4.60 -33.98 -23.91
C THR A 267 -5.72 -34.81 -23.28
N SER A 268 -6.65 -35.30 -24.11
CA SER A 268 -7.64 -36.39 -23.84
C SER A 268 -8.64 -36.21 -22.68
N GLN A 269 -8.39 -35.28 -21.78
CA GLN A 269 -9.21 -34.79 -20.69
C GLN A 269 -9.07 -33.26 -20.76
N VAL A 270 -10.18 -32.53 -20.91
CA VAL A 270 -10.12 -31.06 -21.08
C VAL A 270 -10.03 -30.41 -19.72
N GLU A 271 -8.82 -30.38 -19.14
CA GLU A 271 -8.54 -29.58 -17.95
C GLU A 271 -8.17 -28.15 -18.39
N GLN A 272 -9.09 -27.21 -18.18
CA GLN A 272 -8.85 -25.78 -18.40
C GLN A 272 -8.02 -25.24 -17.23
N LYS A 273 -6.77 -24.86 -17.49
CA LYS A 273 -5.82 -24.38 -16.48
C LYS A 273 -5.20 -23.04 -16.90
N PRO A 274 -5.06 -22.06 -15.97
CA PRO A 274 -4.31 -20.83 -16.23
C PRO A 274 -2.88 -21.08 -16.73
N ASN A 275 -2.42 -20.28 -17.69
CA ASN A 275 -1.01 -20.24 -18.07
C ASN A 275 -0.28 -19.04 -17.44
N LEU A 276 1.00 -18.81 -17.77
CA LEU A 276 1.77 -17.73 -17.17
C LEU A 276 1.29 -16.33 -17.61
N ALA A 277 0.55 -16.21 -18.71
CA ALA A 277 -0.08 -14.96 -19.11
C ALA A 277 -1.36 -14.69 -18.30
N ASP A 278 -2.20 -15.69 -18.06
CA ASP A 278 -3.34 -15.57 -17.14
C ASP A 278 -2.87 -15.10 -15.75
N LEU A 279 -1.83 -15.75 -15.21
CA LEU A 279 -1.20 -15.39 -13.93
C LEU A 279 -0.58 -13.98 -13.95
N ALA A 280 -0.01 -13.55 -15.08
CA ALA A 280 0.54 -12.20 -15.22
C ALA A 280 -0.54 -11.12 -15.20
N VAL A 281 -1.64 -11.29 -15.94
CA VAL A 281 -2.76 -10.34 -15.92
C VAL A 281 -3.41 -10.33 -14.53
N TYR A 282 -3.67 -11.50 -13.95
CA TYR A 282 -4.28 -11.63 -12.64
C TYR A 282 -3.45 -10.94 -11.57
N GLY A 283 -2.16 -11.25 -11.48
CA GLY A 283 -1.25 -10.64 -10.52
C GLY A 283 -1.12 -9.12 -10.67
N VAL A 284 -1.20 -8.58 -11.89
CA VAL A 284 -1.16 -7.13 -12.10
C VAL A 284 -2.46 -6.43 -11.69
N LEU A 285 -3.61 -7.08 -11.83
CA LEU A 285 -4.92 -6.55 -11.42
C LEU A 285 -5.23 -6.74 -9.92
N ARG A 286 -4.64 -7.74 -9.27
CA ARG A 286 -4.88 -8.11 -7.86
C ARG A 286 -4.84 -6.94 -6.86
N PRO A 287 -3.84 -6.02 -6.90
CA PRO A 287 -3.78 -4.90 -5.93
C PRO A 287 -4.88 -3.85 -6.13
N ILE A 288 -5.47 -3.76 -7.32
CA ILE A 288 -6.47 -2.72 -7.65
C ILE A 288 -7.91 -3.21 -7.52
N ARG A 289 -8.13 -4.54 -7.45
CA ARG A 289 -9.45 -5.21 -7.38
C ARG A 289 -10.41 -4.61 -6.35
N TYR A 290 -9.87 -4.17 -5.21
CA TYR A 290 -10.62 -3.61 -4.07
C TYR A 290 -10.59 -2.08 -3.99
N LEU A 291 -9.95 -1.38 -4.93
CA LEU A 291 -10.01 0.07 -5.06
C LEU A 291 -11.23 0.48 -5.88
N LYS A 292 -11.65 1.75 -5.80
CA LYS A 292 -12.74 2.28 -6.63
C LYS A 292 -12.49 2.11 -8.14
N SER A 293 -11.24 2.08 -8.59
CA SER A 293 -10.91 1.81 -10.00
C SER A 293 -11.13 0.35 -10.41
N GLY A 294 -10.80 -0.62 -9.54
CA GLY A 294 -10.97 -2.04 -9.85
C GLY A 294 -12.42 -2.51 -9.75
N ARG A 295 -13.19 -2.01 -8.78
CA ARG A 295 -14.64 -2.27 -8.70
C ARG A 295 -15.36 -1.79 -9.97
N ASP A 296 -15.14 -0.53 -10.32
CA ASP A 296 -15.71 0.12 -11.50
C ASP A 296 -15.29 -0.55 -12.82
N MET A 297 -14.04 -1.05 -12.92
CA MET A 297 -13.61 -1.88 -14.06
C MET A 297 -14.40 -3.19 -14.15
N VAL A 298 -14.59 -3.91 -13.04
CA VAL A 298 -15.35 -5.17 -13.00
C VAL A 298 -16.85 -4.95 -13.25
N GLU A 299 -17.41 -3.83 -12.78
CA GLU A 299 -18.82 -3.47 -12.98
C GLU A 299 -19.15 -3.07 -14.43
N ASN A 300 -18.18 -2.56 -15.19
CA ASN A 300 -18.39 -2.04 -16.56
C ASN A 300 -17.75 -2.90 -17.66
N THR A 301 -17.18 -4.07 -17.35
CA THR A 301 -16.53 -4.96 -18.33
C THR A 301 -16.78 -6.44 -18.04
N ARG A 302 -16.61 -7.29 -19.05
CA ARG A 302 -16.74 -8.76 -18.96
C ARG A 302 -15.59 -9.44 -18.22
N ILE A 303 -14.62 -8.70 -17.67
CA ILE A 303 -13.44 -9.29 -17.01
C ILE A 303 -13.77 -9.96 -15.67
N GLY A 304 -14.91 -9.61 -15.06
CA GLY A 304 -15.33 -10.14 -13.75
C GLY A 304 -15.37 -11.66 -13.68
N ASP A 305 -15.99 -12.31 -14.67
CA ASP A 305 -16.16 -13.77 -14.68
C ASP A 305 -14.82 -14.51 -14.77
N TRP A 306 -13.91 -14.04 -15.63
CA TRP A 306 -12.54 -14.58 -15.71
C TRP A 306 -11.75 -14.30 -14.42
N TYR A 307 -11.90 -13.11 -13.84
CA TYR A 307 -11.19 -12.74 -12.62
C TYR A 307 -11.60 -13.63 -11.44
N SER A 308 -12.89 -13.92 -11.27
CA SER A 308 -13.35 -14.81 -10.20
C SER A 308 -13.01 -16.29 -10.44
N ARG A 309 -12.90 -16.75 -11.70
CA ARG A 309 -12.28 -18.05 -12.00
C ARG A 309 -10.79 -18.09 -11.61
N MET A 310 -10.05 -17.00 -11.84
CA MET A 310 -8.65 -16.88 -11.41
C MET A 310 -8.51 -16.83 -9.89
N GLU A 311 -9.39 -16.13 -9.15
CA GLU A 311 -9.43 -16.16 -7.68
C GLU A 311 -9.63 -17.60 -7.18
N ALA A 312 -10.59 -18.34 -7.74
CA ALA A 312 -10.85 -19.74 -7.36
C ALA A 312 -9.69 -20.69 -7.70
N ALA A 313 -8.98 -20.46 -8.81
CA ALA A 313 -7.85 -21.28 -9.24
C ALA A 313 -6.53 -20.96 -8.50
N ALA A 314 -6.31 -19.72 -8.06
CA ALA A 314 -5.05 -19.27 -7.47
C ALA A 314 -5.09 -19.08 -5.94
N GLU A 315 -6.26 -18.87 -5.32
CA GLU A 315 -6.35 -18.48 -3.89
C GLU A 315 -6.94 -19.56 -2.97
N ASN A 316 -6.99 -20.81 -3.42
CA ASN A 316 -7.67 -21.89 -2.71
C ASN A 316 -6.83 -22.48 -1.54
N MET A 317 -6.53 -21.66 -0.53
CA MET A 317 -6.34 -22.04 0.88
C MET A 317 -6.09 -20.82 1.81
N CYS A 318 -7.14 -20.19 2.36
CA CYS A 318 -7.03 -19.45 3.64
C CYS A 318 -8.34 -19.03 4.36
N PHE A 319 -9.53 -19.46 3.93
CA PHE A 319 -10.80 -18.96 4.52
C PHE A 319 -11.16 -19.52 5.92
N GLU A 320 -10.43 -20.51 6.44
CA GLU A 320 -10.63 -21.02 7.82
C GLU A 320 -9.88 -20.22 8.90
N GLY A 321 -9.06 -19.23 8.52
CA GLY A 321 -8.17 -18.51 9.45
C GLY A 321 -8.76 -17.25 10.12
N MET A 322 -9.86 -16.70 9.60
CA MET A 322 -10.52 -15.51 10.16
C MET A 322 -12.03 -15.74 10.19
N GLY A 323 -12.60 -15.81 11.40
CA GLY A 323 -13.97 -16.25 11.65
C GLY A 323 -15.07 -15.29 11.19
N PHE A 324 -15.22 -15.10 9.88
CA PHE A 324 -16.43 -14.59 9.25
C PHE A 324 -17.06 -15.73 8.44
N GLY A 325 -18.26 -16.14 8.85
CA GLY A 325 -19.00 -17.22 8.19
C GLY A 325 -19.42 -16.87 6.76
N PRO A 326 -19.86 -17.87 5.98
CA PRO A 326 -20.17 -17.70 4.57
C PRO A 326 -21.41 -16.82 4.36
N PHE A 327 -21.21 -15.53 4.07
CA PHE A 327 -22.24 -14.73 3.41
C PHE A 327 -22.29 -15.12 1.94
N ALA A 328 -23.30 -15.93 1.61
CA ALA A 328 -23.61 -16.27 0.22
C ALA A 328 -23.88 -14.98 -0.57
N ILE A 329 -23.24 -14.87 -1.74
CA ILE A 329 -23.49 -13.78 -2.70
C ILE A 329 -24.85 -14.05 -3.33
N CYS A 330 -25.91 -13.47 -2.74
CA CYS A 330 -27.21 -13.37 -3.38
C CYS A 330 -27.31 -12.02 -4.10
N SER A 331 -27.96 -12.03 -5.27
CA SER A 331 -28.06 -10.91 -6.20
C SER A 331 -28.55 -9.60 -5.57
N MET A 332 -27.83 -8.52 -5.84
CA MET A 332 -28.13 -7.16 -5.38
C MET A 332 -29.22 -6.51 -6.25
N GLN A 333 -30.45 -6.47 -5.75
CA GLN A 333 -31.48 -5.53 -6.21
C GLN A 333 -32.06 -4.80 -4.98
N ASP A 334 -32.48 -3.55 -5.20
CA ASP A 334 -33.12 -2.64 -4.25
C ASP A 334 -32.32 -2.21 -3.01
N TYR A 335 -31.38 -1.27 -3.22
CA TYR A 335 -30.96 -0.33 -2.17
C TYR A 335 -31.03 1.13 -2.67
N SER A 336 -32.26 1.66 -2.71
CA SER A 336 -32.52 3.06 -3.04
C SER A 336 -33.53 3.72 -2.09
N HIS A 337 -33.32 3.59 -0.77
CA HIS A 337 -33.85 4.59 0.19
C HIS A 337 -33.12 4.56 1.55
N MET A 338 -32.60 5.74 1.93
CA MET A 338 -32.48 6.34 3.28
C MET A 338 -31.11 6.98 3.53
N GLY A 339 -31.08 8.30 3.46
CA GLY A 339 -30.12 9.10 4.21
C GLY A 339 -30.66 9.42 5.62
N SER A 340 -29.76 9.96 6.46
CA SER A 340 -30.05 10.73 7.68
C SER A 340 -31.00 10.13 8.73
N ALA A 341 -30.42 9.53 9.78
CA ALA A 341 -30.69 9.92 11.18
C ALA A 341 -29.71 9.20 12.13
N PHE A 342 -28.79 9.94 12.77
CA PHE A 342 -28.17 9.49 14.01
C PHE A 342 -28.99 10.05 15.17
N GLY A 343 -29.73 9.17 15.84
CA GLY A 343 -30.50 9.45 17.05
C GLY A 343 -30.31 8.30 18.04
N VAL A 344 -30.21 8.63 19.32
CA VAL A 344 -29.93 7.70 20.42
C VAL A 344 -31.22 7.06 20.90
N GLU A 345 -31.24 5.75 21.20
CA GLU A 345 -31.70 5.16 22.49
C GLU A 345 -31.63 3.62 22.50
N ASP A 346 -31.74 3.06 23.71
CA ASP A 346 -31.43 1.66 24.07
C ASP A 346 -32.48 0.62 23.62
N GLY A 347 -32.04 -0.64 23.45
CA GLY A 347 -32.96 -1.78 23.57
C GLY A 347 -32.56 -3.07 22.85
N PHE A 348 -32.44 -4.16 23.62
CA PHE A 348 -32.59 -5.57 23.22
C PHE A 348 -31.74 -6.15 22.07
N CYS A 349 -30.78 -7.01 22.45
CA CYS A 349 -31.00 -8.46 22.28
C CYS A 349 -30.22 -9.25 23.35
N LEU A 350 -30.94 -9.88 24.27
CA LEU A 350 -30.37 -10.80 25.27
C LEU A 350 -31.16 -12.13 25.24
N GLN A 351 -31.54 -12.56 24.03
CA GLN A 351 -32.48 -13.67 23.78
C GLN A 351 -31.77 -14.98 23.36
N GLU A 352 -30.48 -14.97 23.03
CA GLU A 352 -29.77 -16.15 22.47
C GLU A 352 -28.86 -16.91 23.45
N LEU A 353 -28.72 -16.46 24.70
CA LEU A 353 -27.92 -17.15 25.72
C LEU A 353 -28.69 -18.18 26.57
N GLN A 354 -29.99 -18.37 26.34
CA GLN A 354 -30.80 -19.37 27.05
C GLN A 354 -30.93 -20.71 26.32
N HIS A 355 -30.67 -20.77 25.00
CA HIS A 355 -30.93 -21.98 24.21
C HIS A 355 -29.80 -23.04 24.24
N LEU A 356 -28.61 -22.69 24.78
CA LEU A 356 -27.45 -23.59 24.85
C LEU A 356 -27.26 -24.32 26.20
N ASP A 357 -28.05 -24.00 27.23
CA ASP A 357 -27.96 -24.69 28.54
C ASP A 357 -29.01 -25.83 28.69
N GLN A 358 -29.99 -25.89 27.78
CA GLN A 358 -31.04 -26.93 27.75
C GLN A 358 -30.50 -28.30 27.27
N GLN A 359 -29.43 -28.32 26.45
CA GLN A 359 -28.96 -29.52 25.74
C GLN A 359 -27.87 -30.31 26.49
N ARG A 360 -27.62 -30.00 27.79
CA ARG A 360 -26.68 -30.73 28.66
C ARG A 360 -27.35 -31.38 29.89
N ARG A 361 -28.61 -31.79 29.76
CA ARG A 361 -29.34 -32.58 30.76
C ARG A 361 -30.08 -33.80 30.19
N GLU A 362 -29.40 -34.60 29.39
CA GLU A 362 -29.79 -36.00 29.18
C GLU A 362 -28.58 -36.92 29.41
N VAL A 363 -28.45 -37.38 30.66
CA VAL A 363 -27.67 -38.57 31.01
C VAL A 363 -28.59 -39.40 31.90
N HIS A 364 -29.28 -40.38 31.31
CA HIS A 364 -30.02 -41.39 32.06
C HIS A 364 -29.05 -42.29 32.84
N PRO A 365 -29.46 -42.84 34.00
CA PRO A 365 -28.55 -43.57 34.87
C PRO A 365 -28.27 -44.98 34.33
N PHE A 366 -26.98 -45.30 34.12
CA PHE A 366 -26.54 -46.67 33.87
C PHE A 366 -26.41 -47.45 35.18
N VAL A 367 -27.55 -47.90 35.72
CA VAL A 367 -27.61 -48.88 36.82
C VAL A 367 -28.66 -49.94 36.49
N ASP A 368 -28.34 -50.78 35.51
CA ASP A 368 -29.12 -51.99 35.21
C ASP A 368 -28.20 -53.10 34.65
N CYS A 369 -27.26 -53.56 35.48
CA CYS A 369 -26.47 -54.77 35.20
C CYS A 369 -25.92 -55.44 36.48
N TYR A 370 -26.76 -55.63 37.51
CA TYR A 370 -26.38 -56.40 38.72
C TYR A 370 -27.48 -57.36 39.23
N SER A 371 -28.41 -57.76 38.36
CA SER A 371 -29.49 -58.72 38.67
C SER A 371 -29.43 -60.04 37.89
N ASN A 372 -28.43 -60.23 37.01
CA ASN A 372 -28.27 -61.45 36.19
C ASN A 372 -26.85 -62.07 36.24
N LEU A 373 -26.20 -62.05 37.41
CA LEU A 373 -24.98 -62.85 37.65
C LEU A 373 -25.01 -63.60 38.99
N ALA A 374 -26.17 -64.17 39.31
CA ALA A 374 -26.36 -65.10 40.42
C ALA A 374 -26.55 -66.54 39.91
N SER A 375 -25.68 -67.01 38.99
CA SER A 375 -25.71 -68.39 38.47
C SER A 375 -24.35 -68.89 37.92
N SER A 376 -23.25 -68.61 38.60
CA SER A 376 -22.07 -69.51 38.65
C SER A 376 -20.97 -68.98 39.58
N SER A 377 -20.62 -69.75 40.61
CA SER A 377 -19.31 -69.78 41.29
C SER A 377 -18.57 -68.45 41.55
N PHE A 378 -18.55 -68.00 42.81
CA PHE A 378 -17.31 -68.04 43.63
C PHE A 378 -17.65 -67.75 45.10
N SER A 379 -17.01 -68.48 46.02
CA SER A 379 -17.14 -68.31 47.47
C SER A 379 -16.10 -67.35 48.05
N CYS A 380 -16.39 -66.85 49.27
CA CYS A 380 -15.49 -66.12 50.18
C CYS A 380 -15.40 -64.58 50.03
N PHE A 381 -16.30 -63.86 50.72
CA PHE A 381 -15.93 -62.87 51.73
C PHE A 381 -17.06 -62.73 52.77
N GLY A 382 -16.72 -62.40 54.03
CA GLY A 382 -17.67 -62.42 55.15
C GLY A 382 -18.70 -61.28 55.10
N SER A 383 -19.94 -61.59 55.50
CA SER A 383 -21.09 -60.69 55.41
C SER A 383 -20.97 -59.49 56.38
N LEU A 384 -20.83 -58.29 55.83
CA LEU A 384 -21.34 -57.08 56.48
C LEU A 384 -22.88 -57.10 56.41
N PRO A 385 -23.61 -56.72 57.46
CA PRO A 385 -25.07 -56.58 57.40
C PRO A 385 -25.47 -55.63 56.26
N VAL A 386 -26.46 -56.04 55.46
CA VAL A 386 -26.94 -55.27 54.30
C VAL A 386 -27.36 -53.85 54.70
N GLU A 387 -27.94 -53.70 55.89
CA GLU A 387 -28.34 -52.42 56.49
C GLU A 387 -27.15 -51.45 56.68
N ILE A 388 -25.98 -51.95 57.10
CA ILE A 388 -24.78 -51.12 57.27
C ILE A 388 -24.22 -50.70 55.91
N LEU A 389 -24.24 -51.60 54.92
CA LEU A 389 -23.84 -51.31 53.54
C LEU A 389 -24.78 -50.28 52.88
N GLN A 390 -26.08 -50.37 53.12
CA GLN A 390 -27.08 -49.39 52.66
C GLN A 390 -26.93 -48.04 53.37
N SER A 391 -26.73 -48.03 54.70
CA SER A 391 -26.48 -46.83 55.48
C SER A 391 -25.24 -46.09 54.98
N LEU A 392 -24.11 -46.80 54.83
CA LEU A 392 -22.86 -46.24 54.31
C LEU A 392 -23.00 -45.75 52.86
N SER A 393 -23.76 -46.45 52.01
CA SER A 393 -24.06 -45.98 50.66
C SER A 393 -24.85 -44.66 50.70
N SER A 394 -25.85 -44.55 51.57
CA SER A 394 -26.68 -43.33 51.69
C SER A 394 -25.89 -42.14 52.26
N ASP A 395 -24.97 -42.37 53.19
CA ASP A 395 -24.07 -41.34 53.72
C ASP A 395 -23.04 -40.88 52.68
N LEU A 396 -22.49 -41.81 51.88
CA LEU A 396 -21.58 -41.48 50.77
C LEU A 396 -22.28 -40.72 49.64
N GLU A 397 -23.53 -41.09 49.31
CA GLU A 397 -24.35 -40.34 48.34
C GLU A 397 -24.66 -38.94 48.85
N LYS A 398 -25.04 -38.80 50.13
CA LYS A 398 -25.27 -37.50 50.77
C LYS A 398 -24.00 -36.63 50.75
N GLN A 399 -22.86 -37.18 51.17
CA GLN A 399 -21.58 -36.46 51.11
C GLN A 399 -21.20 -36.06 49.68
N ARG A 400 -21.47 -36.91 48.68
CA ARG A 400 -21.25 -36.58 47.26
C ARG A 400 -22.12 -35.41 46.80
N VAL A 401 -23.39 -35.36 47.21
CA VAL A 401 -24.32 -34.26 46.87
C VAL A 401 -23.92 -32.95 47.57
N GLU A 402 -23.53 -33.01 48.85
CA GLU A 402 -23.04 -31.85 49.60
C GLU A 402 -21.72 -31.30 49.00
N LEU A 403 -20.80 -32.18 48.59
CA LEU A 403 -19.57 -31.81 47.91
C LEU A 403 -19.84 -31.13 46.55
N ASP A 404 -20.71 -31.71 45.72
CA ASP A 404 -21.02 -31.13 44.41
C ASP A 404 -21.72 -29.78 44.54
N TRP A 405 -22.64 -29.63 45.51
CA TRP A 405 -23.26 -28.34 45.83
C TRP A 405 -22.22 -27.28 46.24
N PHE A 406 -21.25 -27.65 47.09
CA PHE A 406 -20.19 -26.74 47.53
C PHE A 406 -19.27 -26.34 46.36
N LEU A 407 -18.86 -27.31 45.53
CA LEU A 407 -18.06 -27.07 44.33
C LEU A 407 -18.79 -26.15 43.34
N GLN A 408 -20.08 -26.36 43.12
CA GLN A 408 -20.90 -25.48 42.28
C GLN A 408 -21.02 -24.07 42.87
N LEU A 409 -21.14 -23.93 44.19
CA LEU A 409 -21.25 -22.63 44.86
C LEU A 409 -19.95 -21.82 44.72
N GLU A 410 -18.80 -22.42 45.01
CA GLU A 410 -17.50 -21.73 44.84
C GLU A 410 -17.18 -21.48 43.37
N ASN A 411 -17.53 -22.39 42.44
CA ASN A 411 -17.36 -22.11 41.00
C ASN A 411 -18.21 -20.91 40.55
N LYS A 412 -19.46 -20.78 41.04
CA LYS A 412 -20.33 -19.61 40.79
C LYS A 412 -19.74 -18.33 41.42
N ARG A 413 -19.17 -18.42 42.62
CA ARG A 413 -18.53 -17.29 43.32
C ARG A 413 -17.28 -16.79 42.59
N LEU A 414 -16.39 -17.72 42.20
CA LEU A 414 -15.19 -17.45 41.41
C LEU A 414 -15.52 -16.80 40.06
N ARG A 415 -16.50 -17.34 39.32
CA ARG A 415 -16.96 -16.75 38.05
C ARG A 415 -17.43 -15.30 38.21
N ARG A 416 -18.22 -15.00 39.25
CA ARG A 416 -18.66 -13.61 39.54
C ARG A 416 -17.48 -12.70 39.84
N SER A 417 -16.53 -13.16 40.66
CA SER A 417 -15.33 -12.39 41.03
C SER A 417 -14.47 -12.09 39.80
N ILE A 418 -14.20 -13.08 38.95
CA ILE A 418 -13.42 -12.94 37.71
C ILE A 418 -14.12 -11.98 36.73
N LEU A 419 -15.44 -12.10 36.55
CA LEU A 419 -16.20 -11.21 35.67
C LEU A 419 -16.25 -9.77 36.20
N GLN A 420 -16.39 -9.59 37.52
CA GLN A 420 -16.36 -8.28 38.17
C GLN A 420 -14.99 -7.61 38.07
N GLU A 421 -13.91 -8.37 38.25
CA GLU A 421 -12.54 -7.85 38.11
C GLU A 421 -12.20 -7.55 36.64
N GLY A 422 -12.60 -8.41 35.70
CA GLY A 422 -12.45 -8.16 34.26
C GLY A 422 -13.18 -6.90 33.78
N THR A 423 -14.45 -6.73 34.18
CA THR A 423 -15.22 -5.51 33.86
C THR A 423 -14.63 -4.27 34.54
N ARG A 424 -14.14 -4.37 35.78
CA ARG A 424 -13.44 -3.29 36.49
C ARG A 424 -12.14 -2.88 35.77
N GLN A 425 -11.34 -3.84 35.32
CA GLN A 425 -10.10 -3.58 34.58
C GLN A 425 -10.39 -2.96 33.21
N GLN A 426 -11.40 -3.46 32.49
CA GLN A 426 -11.85 -2.90 31.21
C GLN A 426 -12.33 -1.44 31.36
N ALA A 427 -13.12 -1.14 32.39
CA ALA A 427 -13.58 0.22 32.67
C ALA A 427 -12.42 1.17 33.05
N ALA A 428 -11.48 0.71 33.88
CA ALA A 428 -10.29 1.50 34.25
C ALA A 428 -9.37 1.77 33.05
N LEU A 429 -9.23 0.81 32.14
CA LEU A 429 -8.49 0.98 30.89
C LEU A 429 -9.20 1.97 29.96
N MET A 430 -10.52 1.89 29.83
CA MET A 430 -11.33 2.81 29.03
C MET A 430 -11.18 4.25 29.51
N GLN A 431 -11.25 4.52 30.82
CA GLN A 431 -11.05 5.87 31.37
C GLN A 431 -9.63 6.43 31.11
N ARG A 432 -8.60 5.59 31.06
CA ARG A 432 -7.24 6.00 30.69
C ARG A 432 -7.15 6.41 29.22
N TYR A 433 -7.80 5.66 28.32
CA TYR A 433 -7.88 6.05 26.92
C TYR A 433 -8.72 7.31 26.72
N GLU A 434 -9.88 7.42 27.37
CA GLU A 434 -10.76 8.60 27.26
C GLU A 434 -10.05 9.89 27.73
N SER A 435 -9.38 9.85 28.88
CA SER A 435 -8.62 11.00 29.40
C SER A 435 -7.40 11.36 28.53
N SER A 436 -6.69 10.36 28.00
CA SER A 436 -5.60 10.58 27.04
C SER A 436 -6.09 11.20 25.73
N ILE A 437 -7.19 10.69 25.16
CA ILE A 437 -7.81 11.21 23.93
C ILE A 437 -8.29 12.64 24.14
N LYS A 438 -9.02 12.94 25.23
CA LYS A 438 -9.48 14.31 25.57
C LYS A 438 -8.32 15.30 25.67
N THR A 439 -7.21 14.90 26.30
CA THR A 439 -6.01 15.74 26.43
C THR A 439 -5.34 16.00 25.08
N LEU A 440 -5.22 14.95 24.24
CA LEU A 440 -4.65 15.07 22.90
C LEU A 440 -5.53 15.94 21.97
N MET A 441 -6.86 15.79 22.04
CA MET A 441 -7.80 16.63 21.28
C MET A 441 -7.66 18.10 21.68
N LEU A 442 -7.67 18.41 22.98
CA LEU A 442 -7.49 19.79 23.46
C LEU A 442 -6.16 20.41 22.99
N GLN A 443 -5.07 19.65 23.02
CA GLN A 443 -3.78 20.09 22.49
C GLN A 443 -3.86 20.37 20.98
N LYS A 444 -4.52 19.50 20.20
CA LYS A 444 -4.65 19.67 18.75
C LYS A 444 -5.55 20.85 18.38
N ASP A 445 -6.62 21.10 19.14
CA ASP A 445 -7.46 22.28 18.97
C ASP A 445 -6.69 23.57 19.26
N GLN A 446 -5.81 23.57 20.27
CA GLN A 446 -4.92 24.70 20.55
C GLN A 446 -3.89 24.93 19.44
N GLU A 447 -3.25 23.86 18.92
CA GLU A 447 -2.34 23.95 17.76
C GLU A 447 -3.07 24.50 16.51
N LEU A 448 -4.31 24.04 16.25
CA LEU A 448 -5.16 24.52 15.15
C LEU A 448 -5.56 25.98 15.33
N ALA A 449 -5.86 26.43 16.55
CA ALA A 449 -6.16 27.84 16.83
C ALA A 449 -4.95 28.75 16.54
N ILE A 450 -3.74 28.33 16.94
CA ILE A 450 -2.49 29.05 16.64
C ILE A 450 -2.24 29.10 15.12
N ALA A 451 -2.41 27.98 14.41
CA ALA A 451 -2.24 27.92 12.96
C ALA A 451 -3.25 28.82 12.21
N ARG A 452 -4.53 28.82 12.64
CA ARG A 452 -5.56 29.72 12.10
C ARG A 452 -5.23 31.19 12.32
N ASN A 453 -4.73 31.56 13.50
CA ASN A 453 -4.33 32.95 13.76
C ASN A 453 -3.17 33.40 12.86
N LYS A 454 -2.12 32.58 12.73
CA LYS A 454 -1.00 32.86 11.80
C LYS A 454 -1.45 32.96 10.34
N THR A 455 -2.42 32.14 9.94
CA THR A 455 -3.00 32.18 8.59
C THR A 455 -3.74 33.51 8.35
N ARG A 456 -4.47 34.01 9.34
CA ARG A 456 -5.11 35.34 9.30
C ARG A 456 -4.07 36.46 9.19
N GLU A 457 -3.06 36.47 10.06
CA GLU A 457 -1.98 37.46 10.03
C GLU A 457 -1.29 37.52 8.66
N LEU A 458 -0.92 36.36 8.09
CA LEU A 458 -0.34 36.27 6.75
C LEU A 458 -1.28 36.77 5.64
N HIS A 459 -2.58 36.51 5.76
CA HIS A 459 -3.57 36.98 4.80
C HIS A 459 -3.75 38.51 4.86
N ASP A 460 -3.67 39.10 6.05
CA ASP A 460 -3.73 40.55 6.23
C ASP A 460 -2.45 41.24 5.72
N PHE A 461 -1.26 40.65 5.95
CA PHE A 461 -0.02 41.11 5.31
C PHE A 461 -0.05 41.03 3.79
N LEU A 462 -0.60 39.94 3.21
CA LEU A 462 -0.77 39.81 1.76
C LEU A 462 -1.68 40.90 1.19
N LYS A 463 -2.81 41.20 1.84
CA LYS A 463 -3.69 42.32 1.45
C LYS A 463 -2.98 43.66 1.49
N MET A 464 -2.23 43.94 2.55
CA MET A 464 -1.46 45.18 2.66
C MET A 464 -0.46 45.31 1.52
N ALA A 465 0.35 44.28 1.27
CA ALA A 465 1.31 44.25 0.17
C ALA A 465 0.63 44.39 -1.21
N GLU A 466 -0.54 43.78 -1.42
CA GLU A 466 -1.33 43.93 -2.65
C GLU A 466 -1.83 45.38 -2.83
N THR A 467 -2.33 46.02 -1.76
CA THR A 467 -2.75 47.42 -1.83
C THR A 467 -1.58 48.38 -2.08
N GLU A 468 -0.42 48.10 -1.52
CA GLU A 468 0.79 48.89 -1.76
C GLU A 468 1.28 48.73 -3.20
N ALA A 469 1.34 47.50 -3.72
CA ALA A 469 1.71 47.23 -5.11
C ALA A 469 0.79 47.97 -6.11
N ARG A 470 -0.53 47.94 -5.89
CA ARG A 470 -1.51 48.69 -6.69
C ARG A 470 -1.35 50.22 -6.58
N ALA A 471 -0.86 50.73 -5.46
CA ALA A 471 -0.57 52.16 -5.30
C ALA A 471 0.68 52.56 -6.09
N TRP A 472 1.74 51.75 -6.03
CA TRP A 472 2.95 51.94 -6.84
C TRP A 472 2.68 51.82 -8.34
N GLU A 473 1.84 50.88 -8.77
CA GLU A 473 1.41 50.74 -10.17
C GLU A 473 0.73 52.01 -10.69
N LYS A 474 -0.25 52.55 -9.95
CA LYS A 474 -0.89 53.84 -10.30
C LYS A 474 0.12 54.98 -10.40
N ALA A 475 0.98 55.13 -9.38
CA ALA A 475 2.00 56.17 -9.37
C ALA A 475 3.06 56.01 -10.49
N ALA A 476 3.27 54.79 -11.00
CA ALA A 476 4.07 54.54 -12.19
C ALA A 476 3.33 55.00 -13.45
N THR A 477 2.07 54.59 -13.65
CA THR A 477 1.28 54.99 -14.83
C THR A 477 1.06 56.51 -14.94
N GLU A 478 0.88 57.21 -13.81
CA GLU A 478 0.81 58.68 -13.78
C GLU A 478 2.13 59.33 -14.24
N LYS A 479 3.28 58.79 -13.80
CA LYS A 479 4.61 59.26 -14.23
C LYS A 479 4.88 58.95 -15.70
N GLU A 480 4.47 57.77 -16.19
CA GLU A 480 4.57 57.42 -17.61
C GLU A 480 3.72 58.35 -18.49
N ALA A 481 2.52 58.71 -18.06
CA ALA A 481 1.67 59.69 -18.75
C ALA A 481 2.34 61.08 -18.81
N ILE A 482 2.93 61.55 -17.70
CA ILE A 482 3.69 62.81 -17.66
C ILE A 482 4.91 62.78 -18.59
N VAL A 483 5.67 61.66 -18.59
CA VAL A 483 6.82 61.49 -19.50
C VAL A 483 6.37 61.46 -20.95
N SER A 484 5.24 60.84 -21.26
CA SER A 484 4.65 60.83 -22.62
C SER A 484 4.25 62.22 -23.09
N ASP A 485 3.57 63.02 -22.26
CA ASP A 485 3.23 64.41 -22.56
C ASP A 485 4.48 65.28 -22.80
N LEU A 486 5.49 65.18 -21.91
CA LEU A 486 6.76 65.90 -22.08
C LEU A 486 7.50 65.49 -23.37
N ASN A 487 7.49 64.20 -23.72
CA ASN A 487 8.08 63.69 -24.96
C ASN A 487 7.33 64.21 -26.20
N ASN A 488 6.00 64.28 -26.16
CA ASN A 488 5.18 64.84 -27.23
C ASN A 488 5.45 66.34 -27.42
N ARG A 489 5.55 67.11 -26.32
CA ARG A 489 5.96 68.53 -26.37
C ARG A 489 7.37 68.72 -26.93
N LEU A 490 8.32 67.87 -26.56
CA LEU A 490 9.68 67.89 -27.09
C LEU A 490 9.70 67.67 -28.61
N ASN A 491 8.91 66.73 -29.11
CA ASN A 491 8.83 66.46 -30.54
C ASN A 491 8.16 67.61 -31.30
N GLN A 492 7.08 68.19 -30.79
CA GLN A 492 6.50 69.42 -31.37
C GLN A 492 7.47 70.61 -31.37
N ALA A 493 8.33 70.73 -30.36
CA ALA A 493 9.35 71.78 -30.32
C ALA A 493 10.41 71.56 -31.41
N LYS A 494 10.89 70.31 -31.59
CA LYS A 494 11.80 69.94 -32.69
C LYS A 494 11.19 70.20 -34.07
N GLU A 495 9.93 69.80 -34.29
CA GLU A 495 9.23 70.04 -35.56
C GLU A 495 9.10 71.54 -35.90
N LYS A 496 8.92 72.39 -34.89
CA LYS A 496 8.94 73.86 -35.08
C LYS A 496 10.32 74.40 -35.42
N ASP A 497 11.38 73.82 -34.84
CA ASP A 497 12.78 74.19 -35.12
C ASP A 497 13.17 73.85 -36.58
N TYR A 498 12.69 72.72 -37.11
CA TYR A 498 12.87 72.36 -38.52
C TYR A 498 12.09 73.24 -39.52
N LEU A 499 11.11 74.03 -39.07
CA LEU A 499 10.30 74.91 -39.92
C LEU A 499 10.78 76.37 -39.97
N PHE A 500 11.78 76.77 -39.18
CA PHE A 500 12.35 78.11 -39.21
C PHE A 500 13.90 78.12 -39.18
N PRO A 501 14.57 77.93 -40.33
CA PRO A 501 16.00 78.17 -40.44
C PRO A 501 16.27 79.69 -40.36
N HIS A 502 16.73 80.18 -39.22
CA HIS A 502 17.14 81.59 -39.10
C HIS A 502 18.44 81.85 -39.88
N ALA A 503 18.30 82.51 -41.03
CA ALA A 503 19.41 83.11 -41.74
C ALA A 503 19.90 84.38 -41.02
N GLY A 504 21.23 84.55 -40.90
CA GLY A 504 21.85 85.76 -40.35
C GLY A 504 23.28 85.50 -39.87
N ALA A 505 24.28 86.11 -40.51
CA ALA A 505 25.70 85.81 -40.30
C ALA A 505 26.46 86.87 -39.48
N HIS A 506 27.61 86.47 -38.92
CA HIS A 506 28.69 87.30 -38.32
C HIS A 506 28.31 88.18 -37.11
N GLN A 507 28.93 88.02 -35.93
CA GLN A 507 30.36 88.28 -35.70
C GLN A 507 30.93 87.46 -34.52
N ALA A 508 32.25 87.32 -34.49
CA ALA A 508 32.98 86.47 -33.54
C ALA A 508 33.76 87.28 -32.51
N TYR A 509 33.75 86.85 -31.24
CA TYR A 509 34.80 87.11 -30.26
C TYR A 509 35.02 85.89 -29.35
N ASN A 510 36.28 85.45 -29.28
CA ASN A 510 36.94 84.49 -28.36
C ASN A 510 36.17 84.05 -27.10
N ASN A 511 36.27 82.79 -26.63
CA ASN A 511 37.52 82.31 -26.00
C ASN A 511 37.63 80.77 -25.82
N MET A 512 38.87 80.25 -25.87
CA MET A 512 39.36 78.88 -25.48
C MET A 512 38.60 77.63 -26.03
N SER A 513 39.24 76.52 -26.46
CA SER A 513 40.61 76.15 -26.86
C SER A 513 40.54 74.67 -27.35
N PHE A 514 41.05 74.29 -28.53
CA PHE A 514 42.35 73.56 -28.74
C PHE A 514 42.45 72.22 -27.96
N CYS A 515 42.77 71.02 -28.49
CA CYS A 515 43.11 70.41 -29.80
C CYS A 515 42.95 68.85 -29.65
N ASP A 516 43.25 67.90 -30.56
CA ASP A 516 43.68 67.88 -31.99
C ASP A 516 43.26 66.53 -32.65
N SER A 517 42.74 66.53 -33.89
CA SER A 517 43.36 66.07 -35.17
C SER A 517 43.62 64.57 -35.44
N SER A 518 43.06 64.11 -36.56
CA SER A 518 43.57 63.09 -37.54
C SER A 518 43.83 61.65 -37.03
N SER A 519 43.57 60.55 -37.74
CA SER A 519 43.24 60.24 -39.16
C SER A 519 42.76 58.77 -39.22
N GLY A 520 42.16 58.20 -40.26
CA GLY A 520 41.73 58.67 -41.59
C GLY A 520 41.39 57.46 -42.48
N SER A 521 40.76 57.68 -43.65
CA SER A 521 40.47 56.68 -44.72
C SER A 521 39.53 55.49 -44.39
N SER A 522 38.69 54.95 -45.29
CA SER A 522 38.24 55.40 -46.62
C SER A 522 37.04 54.56 -47.13
N SER A 523 36.12 55.20 -47.85
CA SER A 523 35.31 54.65 -48.97
C SER A 523 34.90 53.17 -48.99
N SER A 524 33.58 52.90 -49.06
CA SER A 524 32.94 52.57 -50.35
C SER A 524 31.42 52.33 -50.22
N THR A 525 30.71 52.51 -51.33
CA THR A 525 29.26 52.38 -51.49
C THR A 525 28.80 50.91 -51.56
N GLY A 526 27.62 50.61 -51.00
CA GLY A 526 26.94 49.34 -51.22
C GLY A 526 25.55 49.31 -50.60
N GLU A 527 24.50 49.39 -51.43
CA GLU A 527 23.12 49.20 -50.99
C GLU A 527 22.87 47.76 -50.53
N LYS A 528 22.11 47.58 -49.43
CA LYS A 528 21.12 46.51 -49.31
C LYS A 528 20.17 46.70 -48.12
N LYS A 529 18.89 46.50 -48.44
CA LYS A 529 17.73 46.03 -47.63
C LYS A 529 17.87 46.03 -46.11
N GLY A 530 16.87 46.61 -45.44
CA GLY A 530 16.82 46.70 -43.99
C GLY A 530 16.56 45.38 -43.26
N GLU A 531 17.17 45.28 -42.09
CA GLU A 531 16.74 44.52 -40.91
C GLU A 531 16.94 45.45 -39.70
N GLU A 532 16.05 45.38 -38.71
CA GLU A 532 16.20 46.20 -37.50
C GLU A 532 17.40 45.73 -36.65
N PRO A 533 18.23 46.66 -36.12
CA PRO A 533 19.30 46.29 -35.20
C PRO A 533 18.73 45.94 -33.82
N SER A 534 18.52 44.64 -33.58
CA SER A 534 18.15 44.11 -32.27
C SER A 534 19.15 44.59 -31.19
N LYS A 535 18.63 45.22 -30.12
CA LYS A 535 19.45 45.92 -29.12
C LYS A 535 20.26 44.96 -28.24
N LYS A 536 21.47 44.62 -28.69
CA LYS A 536 22.68 44.31 -27.90
C LYS A 536 22.48 43.48 -26.61
N MET A 537 22.32 42.16 -26.72
CA MET A 537 22.52 41.22 -25.60
C MET A 537 24.01 40.82 -25.41
N ALA A 538 24.91 41.81 -25.34
CA ALA A 538 26.36 41.57 -25.21
C ALA A 538 26.84 41.66 -23.75
N CYS A 539 27.77 40.76 -23.38
CA CYS A 539 28.45 40.69 -22.09
C CYS A 539 29.05 42.05 -21.70
N LYS A 540 28.75 42.55 -20.50
CA LYS A 540 29.21 43.89 -20.07
C LYS A 540 30.73 43.97 -19.85
N SER A 541 31.39 42.85 -19.57
CA SER A 541 32.85 42.78 -19.37
C SER A 541 33.64 42.74 -20.69
N CYS A 542 33.35 41.79 -21.59
CA CYS A 542 34.12 41.65 -22.84
C CYS A 542 33.49 42.28 -24.08
N GLN A 543 32.19 42.64 -24.03
CA GLN A 543 31.37 43.19 -25.13
C GLN A 543 31.29 42.35 -26.43
N ALA A 544 32.01 41.23 -26.50
CA ALA A 544 32.15 40.40 -27.70
C ALA A 544 31.28 39.13 -27.72
N ARG A 545 30.79 38.69 -26.56
CA ARG A 545 30.01 37.44 -26.41
C ARG A 545 28.62 37.72 -25.85
N THR A 546 27.68 36.81 -26.08
CA THR A 546 26.30 36.92 -25.56
C THR A 546 26.26 36.84 -24.03
N LEU A 547 25.22 37.43 -23.45
CA LEU A 547 24.89 37.29 -22.03
C LEU A 547 24.34 35.88 -21.76
N CYS A 548 24.96 35.13 -20.84
CA CYS A 548 24.47 33.80 -20.44
C CYS A 548 24.57 33.51 -18.94
N VAL A 549 25.15 34.39 -18.11
CA VAL A 549 25.34 34.14 -16.66
C VAL A 549 24.56 35.12 -15.78
N VAL A 550 23.78 34.56 -14.86
CA VAL A 550 23.01 35.27 -13.82
C VAL A 550 23.77 35.26 -12.49
N PHE A 551 23.89 36.42 -11.84
CA PHE A 551 24.61 36.58 -10.56
C PHE A 551 23.63 36.59 -9.37
N PHE A 552 23.97 35.92 -8.28
CA PHE A 552 23.23 35.94 -7.01
C PHE A 552 23.97 36.74 -5.94
N PRO A 553 23.25 37.46 -5.05
CA PRO A 553 21.79 37.47 -4.89
C PRO A 553 21.00 38.39 -5.84
N CYS A 554 21.67 39.26 -6.61
CA CYS A 554 21.02 40.35 -7.37
C CYS A 554 20.19 39.94 -8.61
N ARG A 555 20.30 38.70 -9.09
CA ARG A 555 19.62 38.12 -10.26
C ARG A 555 19.87 38.81 -11.62
N HIS A 556 20.90 39.63 -11.73
CA HIS A 556 21.25 40.27 -13.01
C HIS A 556 21.95 39.30 -13.97
N LEU A 557 21.46 39.26 -15.22
CA LEU A 557 22.09 38.62 -16.37
C LEU A 557 23.10 39.61 -16.98
N CYS A 558 24.39 39.47 -16.66
CA CYS A 558 25.38 40.55 -16.85
C CYS A 558 26.65 40.18 -17.61
N CYS A 559 27.02 38.91 -17.70
CA CYS A 559 28.22 38.48 -18.43
C CYS A 559 28.04 37.14 -19.19
N CYS A 560 29.06 36.79 -19.96
CA CYS A 560 29.23 35.46 -20.54
C CYS A 560 30.05 34.55 -19.60
N ASN A 561 29.92 33.24 -19.76
CA ASN A 561 30.63 32.19 -19.00
C ASN A 561 32.12 32.51 -18.75
N SER A 562 32.92 32.78 -19.80
CA SER A 562 34.36 33.08 -19.62
C SER A 562 34.69 34.39 -18.89
N CYS A 563 33.73 35.29 -18.68
CA CYS A 563 33.92 36.51 -17.88
C CYS A 563 33.48 36.33 -16.42
N GLU A 564 32.70 35.29 -16.11
CA GLU A 564 32.19 35.01 -14.75
C GLU A 564 33.32 34.85 -13.72
N ALA A 565 34.35 34.08 -14.06
CA ALA A 565 35.47 33.76 -13.18
C ALA A 565 36.30 34.98 -12.78
N LEU A 566 36.27 36.05 -13.59
CA LEU A 566 37.01 37.30 -13.36
C LEU A 566 36.21 38.35 -12.57
N LEU A 567 34.93 38.08 -12.29
CA LEU A 567 34.00 39.02 -11.66
C LEU A 567 33.58 38.53 -10.27
N GLY A 568 34.06 39.22 -9.23
CA GLY A 568 33.64 39.05 -7.84
C GLY A 568 32.42 39.89 -7.42
N HIS A 569 31.99 40.82 -8.28
CA HIS A 569 30.86 41.72 -8.07
C HIS A 569 30.01 41.81 -9.34
N CYS A 570 28.72 42.12 -9.21
CA CYS A 570 27.82 42.29 -10.35
C CYS A 570 28.12 43.60 -11.11
N PRO A 571 28.41 43.58 -12.43
CA PRO A 571 28.64 44.79 -13.23
C PRO A 571 27.43 45.71 -13.44
N VAL A 572 26.25 45.37 -12.89
CA VAL A 572 24.99 46.12 -13.06
C VAL A 572 24.59 46.86 -11.78
N CYS A 573 24.87 46.28 -10.61
CA CYS A 573 24.43 46.80 -9.30
C CYS A 573 25.48 46.64 -8.19
N GLU A 574 26.71 46.30 -8.54
CA GLU A 574 27.91 46.22 -7.67
C GLU A 574 27.82 45.24 -6.48
N THR A 575 26.72 44.51 -6.34
CA THR A 575 26.53 43.49 -5.31
C THR A 575 27.58 42.38 -5.43
N VAL A 576 28.16 41.98 -4.30
CA VAL A 576 29.11 40.86 -4.21
C VAL A 576 28.48 39.58 -4.79
N LYS A 577 29.26 38.83 -5.57
CA LYS A 577 28.83 37.56 -6.17
C LYS A 577 28.97 36.43 -5.15
N GLU A 578 27.85 35.93 -4.65
CA GLU A 578 27.81 34.74 -3.79
C GLU A 578 27.76 33.44 -4.60
N ALA A 579 27.00 33.47 -5.70
CA ALA A 579 26.88 32.37 -6.66
C ALA A 579 26.56 32.91 -8.07
N SER A 580 26.80 32.08 -9.08
CA SER A 580 26.48 32.36 -10.48
C SER A 580 25.88 31.13 -11.15
N LEU A 581 24.99 31.35 -12.12
CA LEU A 581 24.29 30.29 -12.85
C LEU A 581 24.29 30.61 -14.34
N GLU A 582 24.74 29.66 -15.17
CA GLU A 582 24.61 29.74 -16.62
C GLU A 582 23.17 29.38 -17.06
N VAL A 583 22.61 30.18 -17.97
CA VAL A 583 21.24 30.06 -18.47
C VAL A 583 21.28 29.98 -19.99
N PHE A 584 20.73 28.90 -20.53
CA PHE A 584 20.57 28.73 -21.97
C PHE A 584 19.31 29.47 -22.43
N LEU A 585 19.51 30.59 -23.13
CA LEU A 585 18.45 31.30 -23.85
C LEU A 585 18.20 30.53 -25.16
N VAL A 586 16.98 29.98 -25.29
CA VAL A 586 16.47 29.28 -26.49
C VAL A 586 15.69 30.27 -27.35
#